data_AF-A0AB37K4I1-F1
#
_entry.id   AF-A0AB37K4I1-F1
#
_cell.length_a   1.000
_cell.length_b   1.000
_cell.length_c   1.000
_cell.angle_alpha   90.00
_cell.angle_beta   90.00
_cell.angle_gamma   90.00
#
_symmetry.space_group_name_H-M   'P 1'
#
loop_
_entity.id
_entity.type
_entity.pdbx_description
1 polymer ?
#
loop_
_entity_poly.entity_id
_entity_poly.type
_entity_poly.pdbx_seq_one_letter_code
_entity_poly.pdbx_strand_id
1 'polypeptide(L)' 'MHYKLIELFVAGVTARKAAELVGVNKNTAAYYFHRLRLLIYQNSPHL' A
#
# COMPACT_ATOMS: atom_id res chain seq x y z
N MET A 1 5.97 -13.52 3.34
CA MET A 1 6.65 -12.26 2.97
C MET A 1 5.89 -11.45 1.90
N HIS A 2 5.22 -12.05 0.92
CA HIS A 2 4.60 -11.31 -0.20
C HIS A 2 3.38 -10.44 0.13
N TYR A 3 2.65 -10.69 1.23
CA TYR A 3 1.43 -9.94 1.58
C TYR A 3 1.64 -8.81 2.60
N LYS A 4 2.88 -8.53 3.02
CA LYS A 4 3.12 -7.61 4.14
C LYS A 4 2.72 -6.15 3.82
N LEU A 5 2.94 -5.69 2.58
CA LEU A 5 2.54 -4.32 2.19
C LEU A 5 1.03 -4.14 2.10
N ILE A 6 0.30 -5.17 1.66
CA ILE A 6 -1.17 -5.11 1.59
C ILE A 6 -1.80 -5.19 2.98
N GLU A 7 -1.27 -6.03 3.88
CA GLU A 7 -1.70 -6.07 5.29
C GLU A 7 -1.53 -4.69 5.96
N LEU A 8 -0.36 -4.06 5.78
CA LEU A 8 -0.07 -2.74 6.35
C LEU A 8 -0.94 -1.65 5.72
N PHE A 9 -1.24 -1.74 4.43
CA PHE A 9 -2.17 -0.84 3.77
C PHE A 9 -3.58 -0.93 4.38
N VAL A 10 -4.11 -2.15 4.54
CA VAL A 10 -5.43 -2.39 5.14
C VAL A 10 -5.46 -1.93 6.60
N ALA A 11 -4.36 -2.10 7.33
CA ALA A 11 -4.20 -1.61 8.70
C ALA A 11 -4.02 -0.07 8.81
N GLY A 12 -4.07 0.68 7.69
CA GLY A 12 -3.95 2.13 7.69
C GLY A 12 -2.54 2.67 7.97
N VAL A 13 -1.51 1.81 7.90
CA VAL A 13 -0.11 2.21 8.12
C VAL A 13 0.33 3.13 6.99
N THR A 14 1.15 4.16 7.27
CA THR A 14 1.66 5.03 6.20
C THR A 14 2.68 4.29 5.34
N ALA A 15 2.74 4.61 4.04
CA ALA A 15 3.70 3.98 3.12
C ALA A 15 5.16 4.10 3.59
N ARG A 16 5.52 5.21 4.25
CA ARG A 16 6.83 5.42 4.87
C ARG A 16 7.09 4.37 5.94
N LYS A 17 6.16 4.19 6.88
CA LYS A 17 6.33 3.23 7.97
C LYS A 17 6.31 1.79 7.45
N ALA A 18 5.50 1.50 6.43
CA ALA A 18 5.49 0.21 5.78
C ALA A 18 6.82 -0.11 5.09
N ALA A 19 7.47 0.89 4.47
CA ALA A 19 8.80 0.71 3.87
C ALA A 19 9.86 0.31 4.90
N GLU A 20 9.86 0.96 6.07
CA GLU A 20 10.77 0.63 7.17
C GLU A 20 10.52 -0.78 7.72
N LEU A 21 9.25 -1.15 7.95
CA LEU A 21 8.87 -2.44 8.54
C LEU A 21 9.16 -3.62 7.61
N VAL A 22 9.02 -3.43 6.29
CA VAL A 22 9.23 -4.48 5.28
C VAL A 22 10.66 -4.47 4.75
N GLY A 23 11.43 -3.40 4.98
CA GLY A 23 12.78 -3.25 4.45
C GLY A 23 12.83 -2.97 2.94
N VAL A 24 11.82 -2.28 2.40
CA VAL A 24 11.77 -1.90 0.97
C VAL A 24 12.06 -0.42 0.79
N ASN A 25 12.39 -0.01 -0.45
CA ASN A 25 12.58 1.40 -0.76
C ASN A 25 11.28 2.20 -0.50
N LYS A 26 11.42 3.38 0.13
CA LYS A 26 10.28 4.26 0.44
C LYS A 26 9.43 4.63 -0.78
N ASN A 27 10.05 4.84 -1.94
CA ASN A 27 9.37 5.19 -3.19
C ASN A 27 8.60 3.98 -3.73
N THR A 28 9.14 2.78 -3.57
CA THR A 28 8.45 1.53 -3.93
C THR A 28 7.20 1.34 -3.09
N ALA A 29 7.27 1.53 -1.77
CA ALA A 29 6.09 1.43 -0.90
C ALA A 29 5.05 2.52 -1.22
N ALA A 30 5.49 3.76 -1.45
CA ALA A 30 4.59 4.86 -1.83
C ALA A 30 3.87 4.59 -3.15
N TYR A 31 4.62 4.14 -4.17
CA TYR A 31 4.07 3.78 -5.47
C TYR A 31 3.06 2.62 -5.36
N TYR A 32 3.39 1.59 -4.58
CA TYR A 32 2.49 0.46 -4.31
C TYR A 32 1.17 0.92 -3.67
N PHE A 33 1.24 1.76 -2.64
CA PHE A 33 0.06 2.28 -1.94
C PHE A 33 -0.82 3.14 -2.83
N HIS A 34 -0.22 3.97 -3.68
CA HIS A 34 -0.93 4.78 -4.66
C HIS A 34 -1.66 3.91 -5.69
N ARG A 35 -0.96 2.93 -6.27
CA ARG A 35 -1.56 1.96 -7.21
C ARG A 35 -2.72 1.19 -6.60
N LEU A 36 -2.59 0.80 -5.33
CA LEU A 36 -3.63 0.05 -4.63
C LEU A 36 -4.90 0.91 -4.41
N ARG A 37 -4.75 2.20 -4.07
CA ARG A 37 -5.89 3.14 -3.98
C ARG A 37 -6.60 3.32 -5.32
N LEU A 38 -5.83 3.49 -6.41
CA LEU A 38 -6.41 3.61 -7.75
C LEU A 38 -7.19 2.34 -8.14
N LEU A 39 -6.64 1.16 -7.86
CA LEU A 39 -7.31 -0.10 -8.16
C LEU A 39 -8.63 -0.23 -7.39
N ILE A 40 -8.63 0.12 -6.10
CA ILE A 40 -9.85 0.10 -5.27
C ILE A 40 -10.89 1.08 -5.84
N TYR A 41 -10.50 2.30 -6.18
CA TYR A 41 -11.38 3.30 -6.77
C TYR A 41 -11.98 2.82 -8.10
N GLN A 42 -11.13 2.31 -9.00
CA GLN A 42 -11.57 1.80 -10.31
C GLN A 42 -12.54 0.62 -10.21
N ASN A 43 -12.42 -0.22 -9.18
CA ASN A 43 -13.25 -1.42 -9.00
C ASN A 43 -14.39 -1.21 -7.99
N SER A 44 -14.55 0.00 -7.45
CA SER A 44 -15.65 0.36 -6.55
C SER A 44 -16.54 1.37 -7.26
N PRO A 45 -17.39 0.95 -8.22
CA PRO A 45 -18.20 1.84 -9.07
C PRO A 45 -19.26 2.64 -8.30
N HIS A 46 -19.40 2.41 -7.00
CA HIS A 46 -20.39 3.04 -6.12
C HIS A 46 -19.75 3.86 -4.98
N LEU A 47 -18.43 4.08 -5.02
CA LEU A 47 -17.72 5.05 -4.19
C LEU A 47 -17.46 6.31 -5.01
#